data_AF-A0A4Q3LYJ0-F1
#
_entry.id   AF-A0A4Q3LYJ0-F1
#
_cell.length_a   1.000
_cell.length_b   1.000
_cell.length_c   1.000
_cell.angle_alpha   90.00
_cell.angle_beta   90.00
_cell.angle_gamma   90.00
#
_symmetry.space_group_name_H-M   'P 1'
#
loop_
_entity.id
_entity.type
_entity.pdbx_description
1 polymer ?
#
loop_
_entity_poly.entity_id
_entity_poly.type
_entity_poly.pdbx_seq_one_letter_code
_entity_poly.pdbx_strand_id
1 'polypeptide(L)'
;MPTYDYDCTACGGFDALRSLALRNDPAPCPHCGAASPRVFAHAPHLACVSPAQRRAHDANERAQHAPRSSRDGPDSGAGSYGRLKHPAGCGCCGTGKSRSTVTAPNGAKTFPSKRPWMISH
;
A
#
# COMPACT_ATOMS: atom_id res chain seq x y z
N MET A 1 -2.54 31.99 -14.58
CA MET A 1 -1.67 32.63 -13.57
C MET A 1 -1.98 32.01 -12.23
N PRO A 2 -0.99 31.59 -11.43
CA PRO A 2 -1.26 30.95 -10.14
C PRO A 2 -1.84 31.95 -9.12
N THR A 3 -2.68 31.42 -8.23
CA THR A 3 -3.24 32.14 -7.08
C THR A 3 -2.43 31.80 -5.85
N TYR A 4 -2.22 32.79 -4.97
CA TYR A 4 -1.55 32.62 -3.69
C TYR A 4 -2.32 33.33 -2.57
N ASP A 5 -2.22 32.79 -1.37
CA ASP A 5 -2.87 33.31 -0.17
C ASP A 5 -2.00 34.39 0.49
N TYR A 6 -2.61 35.48 0.94
CA TYR A 6 -1.98 36.57 1.69
C TYR A 6 -2.82 36.89 2.92
N ASP A 7 -2.18 37.47 3.95
CA ASP A 7 -2.89 37.86 5.17
C ASP A 7 -2.63 39.32 5.54
N CYS A 8 -3.69 40.10 5.61
CA CYS A 8 -3.64 41.48 6.07
C CYS A 8 -3.92 41.52 7.58
N THR A 9 -3.02 42.13 8.36
CA THR A 9 -3.16 42.25 9.81
C THR A 9 -4.43 42.98 10.27
N ALA A 10 -5.02 43.82 9.40
CA ALA A 10 -6.22 44.59 9.71
C ALA A 10 -7.51 44.02 9.10
N CYS A 11 -7.42 43.43 7.90
CA CYS A 11 -8.60 43.01 7.13
C CYS A 11 -8.77 41.48 7.01
N GLY A 12 -7.74 40.71 7.36
CA GLY A 12 -7.72 39.25 7.24
C GLY A 12 -7.17 38.73 5.91
N GLY A 13 -7.44 37.44 5.67
CA GLY A 13 -6.90 36.68 4.54
C GLY A 13 -7.57 37.01 3.19
N PHE A 14 -6.78 36.98 2.12
CA PHE A 14 -7.25 37.14 0.75
C PHE A 14 -6.35 36.42 -0.27
N ASP A 15 -6.91 36.15 -1.45
CA ASP A 15 -6.21 35.50 -2.54
C ASP A 15 -5.79 36.51 -3.61
N ALA A 16 -4.58 36.35 -4.17
CA ALA A 16 -4.12 37.19 -5.27
C ALA A 16 -3.46 36.38 -6.41
N LEU A 17 -3.82 36.74 -7.65
CA LEU A 17 -3.18 36.23 -8.86
C LEU A 17 -1.82 36.91 -9.05
N ARG A 18 -0.73 36.13 -8.99
CA ARG A 18 0.64 36.66 -9.11
C ARG A 18 1.48 35.80 -10.02
N SER A 19 2.54 36.39 -10.58
CA SER A 19 3.57 35.59 -11.22
C SER A 19 4.36 34.81 -10.17
N LEU A 20 5.01 33.73 -10.59
CA LEU A 20 5.85 32.93 -9.72
C LEU A 20 6.99 33.76 -9.09
N ALA A 21 7.51 34.75 -9.81
CA ALA A 21 8.59 35.63 -9.33
C ALA A 21 8.14 36.55 -8.17
N LEU A 22 6.91 37.05 -8.23
CA LEU A 22 6.37 38.02 -7.28
C LEU A 22 5.61 37.38 -6.11
N ARG A 23 5.60 36.05 -6.03
CA ARG A 23 4.76 35.30 -5.07
C ARG A 23 5.12 35.55 -3.61
N ASN A 24 6.39 35.84 -3.31
CA ASN A 24 6.84 36.03 -1.93
C ASN A 24 6.82 37.51 -1.53
N ASP A 25 6.61 38.42 -2.47
CA ASP A 25 6.55 39.85 -2.20
C ASP A 25 5.20 40.21 -1.60
N PRO A 26 5.13 41.14 -0.63
CA PRO A 26 3.86 41.58 -0.07
C PRO A 26 2.90 42.09 -1.15
N ALA A 27 1.64 41.67 -1.07
CA ALA A 27 0.57 42.13 -1.95
C ALA A 27 -0.27 43.22 -1.26
N PRO A 28 -0.77 44.23 -1.99
CA PRO A 28 -1.68 45.22 -1.42
C PRO A 28 -3.02 44.56 -1.08
N CYS A 29 -3.49 44.78 0.14
CA CYS A 29 -4.81 44.32 0.57
C CYS A 29 -5.92 44.96 -0.29
N PRO A 30 -6.91 44.20 -0.80
CA PRO A 30 -7.99 44.76 -1.64
C PRO A 30 -8.93 45.70 -0.88
N HIS A 31 -8.91 45.68 0.46
CA HIS A 31 -9.75 46.55 1.29
C HIS A 31 -9.03 47.82 1.76
N CYS A 32 -7.81 47.71 2.27
CA CYS A 32 -7.09 48.85 2.87
C CYS A 32 -5.80 49.26 2.15
N GLY A 33 -5.37 48.51 1.13
CA GLY A 33 -4.13 48.77 0.38
C GLY A 33 -2.82 48.43 1.12
N ALA A 34 -2.90 48.00 2.39
CA ALA A 34 -1.72 47.68 3.18
C ALA A 34 -0.92 46.51 2.59
N ALA A 35 0.41 46.60 2.66
CA ALA A 35 1.30 45.53 2.25
C ALA A 35 1.12 44.30 3.15
N SER A 36 0.62 43.22 2.56
CA SER A 36 0.23 42.01 3.27
C SER A 36 1.17 40.86 2.86
N PRO A 37 1.83 40.15 3.79
CA PRO A 37 2.74 39.06 3.47
C PRO A 37 1.98 37.84 2.93
N ARG A 38 2.68 37.02 2.14
CA ARG A 38 2.16 35.72 1.69
C ARG A 38 2.06 34.77 2.89
N VAL A 39 0.96 34.01 2.92
CA VAL A 39 0.74 32.91 3.87
C VAL A 39 0.48 31.61 3.12
N PHE A 40 0.50 30.49 3.85
CA PHE A 40 0.05 29.20 3.36
C PHE A 40 -1.16 28.80 4.18
N ALA A 41 -2.27 29.52 3.96
CA ALA A 41 -3.50 29.33 4.73
C ALA A 41 -4.12 27.97 4.45
N HIS A 42 -4.00 27.50 3.20
CA HIS A 42 -4.48 26.19 2.79
C HIS A 42 -3.32 25.23 2.54
N ALA A 43 -3.32 24.11 3.25
CA ALA A 43 -2.49 22.99 2.85
C ALA A 43 -2.94 22.52 1.46
N PRO A 44 -2.02 22.30 0.51
CA PRO A 44 -2.41 21.74 -0.78
C PRO A 44 -3.17 20.43 -0.53
N HIS A 45 -4.28 20.23 -1.25
CA HIS A 45 -4.98 18.95 -1.25
C HIS A 45 -4.06 17.89 -1.83
N LEU A 46 -3.25 17.28 -0.96
CA LEU A 46 -2.41 16.15 -1.30
C LEU A 46 -3.36 14.97 -1.50
N ALA A 47 -3.47 14.50 -2.74
CA ALA A 47 -4.13 13.22 -3.05
C ALA A 47 -3.26 12.06 -2.52
N CYS A 48 -3.19 11.94 -1.21
CA CYS A 48 -2.45 10.89 -0.54
C CYS A 48 -3.28 9.60 -0.56
N VAL A 49 -2.68 8.52 -1.06
CA VAL A 49 -3.19 7.17 -0.83
C VAL A 49 -3.12 6.84 0.65
N SER A 50 -4.06 6.01 1.11
CA SER A 50 -4.10 5.60 2.52
C SER A 50 -2.78 4.91 2.93
N PRO A 51 -2.39 4.95 4.22
CA PRO A 51 -1.22 4.22 4.70
C PRO A 51 -1.28 2.72 4.39
N ALA A 52 -2.49 2.15 4.30
CA ALA A 52 -2.70 0.76 3.91
C ALA A 52 -2.34 0.51 2.44
N GLN A 53 -2.82 1.35 1.52
CA GLN A 53 -2.46 1.26 0.10
C GLN A 53 -0.97 1.45 -0.13
N ARG A 54 -0.33 2.40 0.57
CA ARG A 54 1.12 2.61 0.47
C ARG A 54 1.90 1.35 0.85
N ARG A 55 1.58 0.75 2.01
CA ARG A 55 2.22 -0.51 2.44
C ARG A 55 1.96 -1.65 1.46
N ALA A 56 0.78 -1.72 0.86
CA ALA A 56 0.47 -2.73 -0.15
C ALA A 56 1.31 -2.54 -1.41
N HIS A 57 1.49 -1.30 -1.89
CA HIS A 57 2.37 -1.00 -3.01
C HIS A 57 3.83 -1.34 -2.68
N ASP A 58 4.35 -0.92 -1.52
CA ASP A 58 5.72 -1.25 -1.08
C ASP A 58 5.94 -2.77 -0.98
N ALA A 59 4.92 -3.52 -0.53
CA ALA A 59 4.96 -4.97 -0.48
C ALA A 59 4.93 -5.62 -1.87
N ASN A 60 4.12 -5.07 -2.79
CA ASN A 60 4.04 -5.54 -4.17
C ASN A 60 5.36 -5.28 -4.93
N GLU A 61 5.94 -4.10 -4.81
CA GLU A 61 7.25 -3.78 -5.39
C GLU A 61 8.34 -4.70 -4.86
N ARG A 62 8.37 -4.94 -3.54
CA ARG A 62 9.30 -5.91 -2.93
C ARG A 62 9.08 -7.32 -3.47
N ALA A 63 7.84 -7.76 -3.62
CA ALA A 63 7.52 -9.11 -4.10
C ALA A 63 7.94 -9.34 -5.56
N GLN A 64 8.03 -8.28 -6.38
CA GLN A 64 8.55 -8.40 -7.74
C GLN A 64 10.05 -8.70 -7.77
N HIS A 65 10.84 -8.09 -6.89
CA HIS A 65 12.30 -8.25 -6.87
C HIS A 65 12.80 -9.34 -5.92
N ALA A 66 12.07 -9.61 -4.84
CA ALA A 66 12.41 -10.55 -3.79
C ALA A 66 11.12 -11.16 -3.19
N PRO A 67 10.41 -12.03 -3.94
CA PRO A 67 9.22 -12.68 -3.44
C PRO A 67 9.55 -13.54 -2.22
N ARG A 68 8.68 -13.46 -1.21
CA ARG A 68 8.82 -14.19 0.04
C ARG A 68 8.09 -15.52 -0.08
N SER A 69 8.77 -16.63 0.20
CA SER A 69 8.23 -17.98 0.05
C SER A 69 8.17 -18.72 1.38
N SER A 70 7.16 -19.58 1.58
CA SER A 70 7.05 -20.41 2.80
C SER A 70 8.25 -21.33 3.04
N ARG A 71 9.12 -21.49 2.04
CA ARG A 71 10.32 -22.30 2.11
C ARG A 71 11.47 -21.56 2.77
N ASP A 72 11.53 -20.23 2.69
CA ASP A 72 12.72 -19.51 3.13
C ASP A 72 12.93 -19.69 4.65
N GLY A 73 14.17 -19.62 5.09
CA GLY A 73 14.55 -19.91 6.47
C GLY A 73 14.28 -18.73 7.42
N PRO A 74 14.37 -18.94 8.74
CA PRO A 74 14.37 -17.85 9.72
C PRO A 74 15.59 -16.92 9.59
N ASP A 75 16.63 -17.35 8.87
CA ASP A 75 17.89 -16.65 8.58
C ASP A 75 17.83 -15.77 7.32
N SER A 76 16.82 -15.91 6.46
CA SER A 76 16.79 -15.25 5.15
C SER A 76 16.47 -13.74 5.19
N GLY A 77 16.31 -13.13 6.38
CA GLY A 77 15.93 -11.71 6.54
C GLY A 77 14.51 -11.36 6.04
N ALA A 78 13.93 -12.20 5.20
CA ALA A 78 12.53 -12.23 4.82
C ALA A 78 11.73 -12.82 5.98
N GLY A 79 11.08 -11.96 6.76
CA GLY A 79 10.37 -12.34 7.98
C GLY A 79 9.47 -13.60 7.96
N SER A 80 9.07 -13.95 9.17
CA SER A 80 8.66 -15.28 9.62
C SER A 80 7.37 -15.86 9.01
N TYR A 81 7.44 -16.51 7.85
CA TYR A 81 6.69 -17.77 7.65
C TYR A 81 7.33 -18.93 8.44
N GLY A 82 8.52 -18.72 9.03
CA GLY A 82 9.15 -19.68 9.93
C GLY A 82 8.23 -20.10 11.10
N ARG A 83 7.42 -19.18 11.65
CA ARG A 83 6.41 -19.51 12.68
C ARG A 83 5.24 -20.32 12.13
N LEU A 84 4.94 -20.17 10.84
CA LEU A 84 3.92 -20.96 10.13
C LEU A 84 4.51 -22.26 9.55
N LYS A 85 5.83 -22.52 9.68
CA LYS A 85 6.40 -23.83 9.40
C LYS A 85 5.91 -24.79 10.47
N HIS A 86 5.29 -25.87 10.04
CA HIS A 86 4.99 -26.98 10.94
C HIS A 86 6.30 -27.53 11.53
N PRO A 87 6.30 -27.94 12.81
CA PRO A 87 7.46 -28.58 13.40
C PRO A 87 7.81 -29.86 12.61
N ALA A 88 9.09 -30.23 12.61
CA ALA A 88 9.53 -31.51 12.07
C ALA A 88 8.70 -32.63 12.72
N GLY A 89 7.96 -33.40 11.90
CA GLY A 89 7.08 -34.48 12.39
C GLY A 89 5.57 -34.16 12.45
N CYS A 90 5.06 -33.03 11.91
CA CYS A 90 3.60 -32.87 11.74
C CYS A 90 3.03 -33.97 10.84
N GLY A 91 2.16 -34.82 11.40
CA GLY A 91 1.50 -35.92 10.70
C GLY A 91 0.62 -35.51 9.50
N CYS A 92 0.46 -34.20 9.29
CA CYS A 92 -0.22 -33.60 8.16
C CYS A 92 0.57 -33.69 6.83
N CYS A 93 1.91 -33.83 6.88
CA CYS A 93 2.79 -33.76 5.69
C CYS A 93 3.61 -35.04 5.44
N GLY A 94 3.25 -36.19 6.03
CA GLY A 94 3.95 -37.45 5.76
C GLY A 94 3.87 -37.85 4.27
N THR A 95 4.90 -38.51 3.75
CA THR A 95 4.95 -39.15 2.41
C THR A 95 3.99 -40.34 2.26
N GLY A 96 2.91 -40.37 3.04
CA GLY A 96 1.84 -41.34 2.90
C GLY A 96 0.90 -40.94 1.78
N LYS A 97 0.51 -41.92 0.94
CA LYS A 97 -0.54 -41.72 -0.07
C LYS A 97 -1.80 -41.20 0.63
N SER A 98 -2.33 -40.06 0.18
CA SER A 98 -3.56 -39.51 0.75
C SER A 98 -4.68 -40.57 0.66
N ARG A 99 -5.23 -41.02 1.80
CA ARG A 99 -6.36 -41.97 1.81
C ARG A 99 -7.63 -41.42 1.14
N SER A 100 -7.64 -40.12 0.82
CA SER A 100 -8.75 -39.44 0.13
C SER A 100 -8.77 -39.62 -1.39
N THR A 101 -7.73 -40.22 -1.98
CA THR A 101 -7.56 -40.37 -3.42
C THR A 101 -7.45 -41.84 -3.77
N VAL A 102 -8.41 -42.35 -4.53
CA VAL A 102 -8.42 -43.73 -5.02
C VAL A 102 -7.93 -43.74 -6.45
N THR A 103 -6.93 -44.56 -6.77
CA THR A 103 -6.43 -44.72 -8.14
C THR A 103 -6.92 -46.04 -8.70
N ALA A 104 -7.68 -46.00 -9.80
CA ALA A 104 -8.12 -47.18 -10.53
C ALA A 104 -6.95 -47.83 -11.31
N PRO A 105 -7.06 -49.12 -11.71
CA PRO A 105 -5.99 -49.82 -12.43
C PRO A 105 -5.58 -49.16 -13.76
N ASN A 106 -6.48 -48.38 -14.38
CA ASN A 106 -6.22 -47.59 -15.58
C ASN A 106 -5.50 -46.24 -15.30
N GLY A 107 -5.13 -45.97 -14.04
CA GLY A 107 -4.46 -44.74 -13.63
C GLY A 107 -5.40 -43.56 -13.32
N ALA A 108 -6.71 -43.71 -13.50
CA ALA A 108 -7.68 -42.65 -13.17
C ALA A 108 -7.72 -42.43 -11.66
N LYS A 109 -7.66 -41.15 -11.24
CA LYS A 109 -7.76 -40.75 -9.82
C LYS A 109 -9.19 -40.30 -9.52
N THR A 110 -9.78 -40.82 -8.46
CA THR A 110 -11.13 -40.49 -7.99
C THR A 110 -11.07 -40.04 -6.53
N PHE A 111 -11.93 -39.10 -6.15
CA PHE A 111 -11.98 -38.50 -4.81
C PHE A 111 -13.40 -38.63 -4.21
N PRO A 112 -13.82 -39.83 -3.75
CA PRO A 112 -15.22 -40.12 -3.42
C PRO A 112 -15.80 -39.27 -2.29
N SER A 113 -14.96 -38.79 -1.36
CA SER A 113 -15.37 -37.99 -0.22
C SER A 113 -15.15 -36.48 -0.40
N LYS A 114 -14.66 -36.02 -1.57
CA LYS A 114 -14.39 -34.60 -1.82
C LYS A 114 -15.50 -33.96 -2.65
N ARG A 115 -15.79 -32.68 -2.35
CA ARG A 115 -16.71 -31.86 -3.13
C ARG A 115 -16.07 -31.55 -4.51
N PRO A 116 -16.85 -31.40 -5.58
CA PRO A 116 -16.31 -31.27 -6.96
C PRO A 116 -15.30 -30.12 -7.17
N TRP A 117 -15.39 -29.05 -6.39
CA TRP A 117 -14.47 -27.90 -6.46
C TRP A 117 -13.18 -28.07 -5.63
N MET A 118 -13.02 -29.19 -4.91
CA MET A 118 -11.83 -29.53 -4.10
C MET A 118 -10.80 -30.42 -4.84
N ILE A 119 -10.90 -30.53 -6.16
CA ILE A 119 -9.92 -31.25 -6.98
C ILE A 119 -8.74 -30.31 -7.22
N SER A 120 -7.56 -30.65 -6.71
CA SER A 120 -6.32 -29.95 -7.07
C SER A 120 -5.92 -30.29 -8.49
N HIS A 121 -5.62 -29.30 -9.32
CA HIS A 121 -4.84 -29.49 -10.54
C HIS A 121 -3.41 -29.93 -10.21
#